data_AF-A0A1C6GW44-F1
#
_entry.id   AF-A0A1C6GW44-F1
#
_cell.length_a   1.000
_cell.length_b   1.000
_cell.length_c   1.000
_cell.angle_alpha   90.00
_cell.angle_beta   90.00
_cell.angle_gamma   90.00
#
_symmetry.space_group_name_H-M   'P 1'
#
loop_
_entity.id
_entity.type
_entity.pdbx_description
1 polymer ?
#
loop_
_entity_poly.entity_id
_entity_poly.type
_entity_poly.pdbx_seq_one_letter_code
_entity_poly.pdbx_strand_id
1 'polypeptide(L)'
;MEFDREVFDLMPSGSKTFNLIGLKMPSDKDIFFRAKQKETLDKYQAARRFMYELETDDWDHYFHKLEDENGNIYFQNVLKAQWYEAALLFYNAVVDLSWIACYISAEYFIYVDGKPVEVEGLTPIEEAYNALRKAEGYVQHPGVDGNPFEYLRKMCPQFSDTLDFVIAFWKDFADTPVRWKYNYLKHKGSLCYKEIQEREPHKIFSLQVNDKKCPSDIRDVQATINLIDAIEELRRFDNEKLFPYIESLFIQLETLVKPSPLIF
;
A
#
# COMPACT_ATOMS: atom_id res chain seq x y z
N MET A 1 18.79 -0.64 2.20
CA MET A 1 18.21 0.24 1.18
C MET A 1 18.05 1.62 1.74
N GLU A 2 18.40 2.66 1.00
CA GLU A 2 18.29 4.04 1.48
C GLU A 2 16.98 4.69 0.99
N PHE A 3 16.17 5.17 1.94
CA PHE A 3 14.95 5.96 1.73
C PHE A 3 15.14 7.36 2.28
N ASP A 4 14.54 8.37 1.64
CA ASP A 4 14.80 9.78 1.95
C ASP A 4 14.27 10.21 3.33
N ARG A 5 13.23 9.53 3.82
CA ARG A 5 12.56 9.76 5.11
C ARG A 5 12.00 8.45 5.64
N GLU A 6 11.71 8.35 6.94
CA GLU A 6 11.21 7.13 7.58
C GLU A 6 9.68 7.13 7.71
N VAL A 7 9.05 5.94 7.60
CA VAL A 7 7.58 5.82 7.78
C VAL A 7 7.16 6.23 9.20
N PHE A 8 8.06 6.09 10.18
CA PHE A 8 7.83 6.55 11.55
C PHE A 8 7.64 8.07 11.63
N ASP A 9 8.17 8.85 10.68
CA ASP A 9 7.98 10.30 10.62
C ASP A 9 6.51 10.68 10.33
N LEU A 10 5.72 9.73 9.81
CA LEU A 10 4.29 9.88 9.53
C LEU A 10 3.40 9.52 10.73
N MET A 11 3.96 8.91 11.78
CA MET A 11 3.19 8.53 12.97
C MET A 11 2.97 9.74 13.88
N PRO A 12 1.78 9.89 14.49
CA PRO A 12 1.55 10.93 15.48
C PRO A 12 2.47 10.71 16.69
N SER A 13 2.98 11.82 17.24
CA SER A 13 3.94 11.77 18.35
C SER A 13 3.36 11.08 19.59
N GLY A 14 3.97 9.97 20.02
CA GLY A 14 3.42 9.06 21.05
C GLY A 14 3.53 9.53 22.50
N SER A 15 4.11 10.71 22.79
CA SER A 15 4.12 11.29 24.13
C SER A 15 3.72 12.76 24.08
N LYS A 16 2.55 13.08 24.63
CA LYS A 16 2.08 14.46 24.81
C LYS A 16 1.51 14.63 26.21
N THR A 17 1.85 15.75 26.85
CA THR A 17 1.19 16.20 28.07
C THR A 17 0.10 17.20 27.67
N PHE A 18 -1.10 17.04 28.20
CA PHE A 18 -2.24 17.91 27.90
C PHE A 18 -2.91 18.41 29.17
N ASN A 19 -3.45 19.62 29.09
CA ASN A 19 -4.31 20.17 30.14
C ASN A 19 -5.72 19.60 29.95
N LEU A 20 -6.33 19.10 31.02
CA LEU A 20 -7.69 18.54 31.00
C LEU A 20 -8.76 19.63 30.80
N ILE A 21 -8.46 20.89 31.13
CA ILE A 21 -9.40 22.01 30.97
C ILE A 21 -9.49 22.39 29.48
N GLY A 22 -10.68 22.24 28.89
CA GLY A 22 -10.94 22.55 27.48
C GLY A 22 -10.47 21.47 26.50
N LEU A 23 -10.13 20.28 27.01
CA LEU A 23 -9.69 19.15 26.19
C LEU A 23 -10.87 18.54 25.42
N LYS A 24 -10.73 18.42 24.09
CA LYS A 24 -11.69 17.69 23.27
C LYS A 24 -11.66 16.20 23.65
N MET A 25 -12.77 15.68 24.16
CA MET A 25 -12.91 14.25 24.42
C MET A 25 -12.93 13.46 23.11
N PRO A 26 -12.41 12.22 23.08
CA PRO A 26 -12.36 11.44 21.87
C PRO A 26 -13.75 10.93 21.50
N SER A 27 -13.95 10.73 20.21
CA SER A 27 -15.15 10.09 19.66
C SER A 27 -14.80 8.96 18.71
N ASP A 28 -15.83 8.20 18.30
CA ASP A 28 -15.66 7.13 17.32
C ASP A 28 -15.00 7.61 16.03
N LYS A 29 -15.31 8.82 15.56
CA LYS A 29 -14.65 9.42 14.39
C LYS A 29 -13.14 9.54 14.59
N ASP A 30 -12.72 10.03 15.75
CA ASP A 30 -11.31 10.22 16.07
C ASP A 30 -10.59 8.86 16.13
N ILE A 31 -11.25 7.85 16.71
CA ILE A 31 -10.74 6.47 16.79
C ILE A 31 -10.65 5.83 15.41
N PHE A 32 -11.69 5.94 14.58
CA PHE A 32 -11.70 5.34 13.25
C PHE A 32 -10.63 5.96 12.35
N PHE A 33 -10.46 7.28 12.41
CA PHE A 33 -9.38 7.96 11.69
C PHE A 33 -8.00 7.43 12.11
N ARG A 34 -7.69 7.41 13.42
CA ARG A 34 -6.39 6.95 13.93
C ARG A 34 -6.18 5.45 13.66
N ALA A 35 -7.22 4.64 13.74
CA ALA A 35 -7.15 3.22 13.37
C ALA A 35 -6.76 3.04 11.89
N LYS A 36 -7.42 3.75 10.96
CA LYS A 36 -7.07 3.66 9.54
C LYS A 36 -5.70 4.25 9.23
N GLN A 37 -5.31 5.33 9.89
CA GLN A 37 -3.96 5.89 9.78
C GLN A 37 -2.92 4.84 10.20
N LYS A 38 -3.07 4.26 11.40
CA LYS A 38 -2.17 3.23 11.91
C LYS A 38 -2.10 2.00 11.02
N GLU A 39 -3.26 1.44 10.63
CA GLU A 39 -3.30 0.26 9.75
C GLU A 39 -2.57 0.52 8.42
N THR A 40 -2.72 1.73 7.84
CA THR A 40 -2.02 2.13 6.62
C THR A 40 -0.51 2.19 6.83
N LEU A 41 -0.06 2.86 7.90
CA LEU A 41 1.36 3.00 8.21
C LEU A 41 2.02 1.67 8.59
N ASP A 42 1.31 0.77 9.27
CA ASP A 42 1.81 -0.57 9.60
C ASP A 42 2.05 -1.41 8.33
N LYS A 43 1.19 -1.30 7.31
CA LYS A 43 1.43 -1.92 5.99
C LYS A 43 2.57 -1.26 5.24
N TYR A 44 2.71 0.05 5.37
CA TYR A 44 3.82 0.78 4.76
C TYR A 44 5.17 0.34 5.38
N GLN A 45 5.25 0.25 6.70
CA GLN A 45 6.43 -0.31 7.36
C GLN A 45 6.73 -1.74 6.91
N ALA A 46 5.69 -2.57 6.69
CA ALA A 46 5.89 -3.91 6.17
C ALA A 46 6.49 -3.89 4.75
N ALA A 47 5.98 -3.04 3.85
CA ALA A 47 6.56 -2.86 2.51
C ALA A 47 8.05 -2.51 2.59
N ARG A 48 8.42 -1.52 3.40
CA ARG A 48 9.81 -1.11 3.53
C ARG A 48 10.71 -2.14 4.18
N ARG A 49 10.22 -2.93 5.14
CA ARG A 49 10.97 -4.06 5.69
C ARG A 49 11.43 -5.01 4.59
N PHE A 50 10.53 -5.42 3.69
CA PHE A 50 10.92 -6.27 2.56
C PHE A 50 11.89 -5.58 1.60
N MET A 51 11.77 -4.27 1.39
CA MET A 51 12.74 -3.53 0.58
C MET A 51 14.12 -3.46 1.22
N TYR A 52 14.20 -3.35 2.56
CA TYR A 52 15.48 -3.39 3.28
C TYR A 52 16.17 -4.75 3.11
N GLU A 53 15.43 -5.86 3.13
CA GLU A 53 15.98 -7.20 2.94
C GLU A 53 16.61 -7.41 1.55
N LEU A 54 16.24 -6.63 0.53
CA LEU A 54 16.83 -6.74 -0.80
C LEU A 54 18.33 -6.41 -0.84
N GLU A 55 18.83 -5.69 0.16
CA GLU A 55 20.24 -5.34 0.35
C GLU A 55 20.91 -6.16 1.47
N THR A 56 20.33 -7.30 1.88
CA THR A 56 20.95 -8.15 2.89
C THR A 56 22.25 -8.80 2.38
N ASP A 57 23.22 -8.87 3.28
CA ASP A 57 24.50 -9.56 3.07
C ASP A 57 24.54 -10.92 3.81
N ASP A 58 23.60 -11.13 4.75
CA ASP A 58 23.54 -12.28 5.66
C ASP A 58 22.81 -13.47 5.01
N TRP A 59 23.34 -13.95 3.90
CA TRP A 59 22.73 -15.06 3.16
C TRP A 59 22.75 -16.40 3.91
N ASP A 60 23.68 -16.55 4.86
CA ASP A 60 23.78 -17.76 5.70
C ASP A 60 22.56 -17.94 6.62
N HIS A 61 21.83 -16.86 6.92
CA HIS A 61 20.57 -16.92 7.65
C HIS A 61 19.45 -17.59 6.84
N TYR A 62 19.41 -17.38 5.52
CA TYR A 62 18.25 -17.72 4.70
C TYR A 62 18.36 -19.09 4.03
N PHE A 63 19.55 -19.51 3.65
CA PHE A 63 19.75 -20.83 3.05
C PHE A 63 21.17 -21.36 3.29
N HIS A 64 21.30 -22.68 3.29
CA HIS A 64 22.60 -23.32 3.33
C HIS A 64 23.34 -23.10 2.01
N LYS A 65 24.46 -22.38 2.06
CA LYS A 65 25.32 -22.18 0.90
C LYS A 65 25.81 -23.53 0.37
N LEU A 66 25.65 -23.71 -0.93
CA LEU A 66 26.20 -24.83 -1.68
C LEU A 66 27.67 -24.55 -2.01
N GLU A 67 28.40 -25.59 -2.39
CA GLU A 67 29.74 -25.44 -2.98
C GLU A 67 29.68 -24.75 -4.35
N ASP A 68 28.54 -24.85 -5.06
CA ASP A 68 28.31 -24.19 -6.34
C ASP A 68 27.88 -22.73 -6.14
N GLU A 69 28.77 -21.80 -6.51
CA GLU A 69 28.53 -20.36 -6.45
C GLU A 69 27.37 -19.91 -7.36
N ASN A 70 27.19 -20.55 -8.53
CA ASN A 70 26.08 -20.21 -9.42
C ASN A 70 24.74 -20.56 -8.80
N GLY A 71 24.64 -21.73 -8.18
CA GLY A 71 23.48 -22.15 -7.38
C GLY A 71 23.18 -21.17 -6.24
N ASN A 72 24.22 -20.71 -5.53
CA ASN A 72 24.04 -19.71 -4.47
C ASN A 72 23.46 -18.38 -5.00
N ILE A 73 24.02 -17.84 -6.09
CA ILE A 73 23.51 -16.59 -6.69
C ILE A 73 22.08 -16.77 -7.20
N TYR A 74 21.75 -17.93 -7.78
CA TYR A 74 20.39 -18.26 -8.18
C TYR A 74 19.42 -18.18 -6.98
N PHE A 75 19.73 -18.83 -5.85
CA PHE A 75 18.89 -18.77 -4.65
C PHE A 75 18.75 -17.36 -4.08
N GLN A 76 19.83 -16.58 -4.08
CA GLN A 76 19.79 -15.16 -3.69
C GLN A 76 18.79 -14.37 -4.57
N ASN A 77 18.85 -14.54 -5.89
CA ASN A 77 17.95 -13.85 -6.81
C ASN A 77 16.49 -14.29 -6.65
N VAL A 78 16.23 -15.57 -6.36
CA VAL A 78 14.89 -16.08 -6.05
C VAL A 78 14.32 -15.43 -4.79
N LEU A 79 15.11 -15.36 -3.70
CA LEU A 79 14.68 -14.71 -2.46
C LEU A 79 14.45 -13.20 -2.65
N LYS A 80 15.34 -12.52 -3.37
CA LYS A 80 15.17 -11.10 -3.73
C LYS A 80 13.88 -10.87 -4.52
N ALA A 81 13.57 -11.72 -5.49
CA ALA A 81 12.31 -11.63 -6.24
C ALA A 81 11.10 -11.79 -5.30
N GLN A 82 11.13 -12.74 -4.37
CA GLN A 82 10.03 -12.93 -3.41
C GLN A 82 9.84 -11.73 -2.47
N TRP A 83 10.93 -11.16 -1.95
CA TRP A 83 10.85 -9.95 -1.12
C TRP A 83 10.37 -8.74 -1.91
N TYR A 84 10.82 -8.59 -3.16
CA TYR A 84 10.32 -7.57 -4.08
C TYR A 84 8.81 -7.71 -4.30
N GLU A 85 8.32 -8.92 -4.61
CA GLU A 85 6.90 -9.17 -4.81
C GLU A 85 6.07 -8.90 -3.55
N ALA A 86 6.59 -9.29 -2.37
CA ALA A 86 5.98 -8.99 -1.09
C ALA A 86 5.89 -7.47 -0.85
N ALA A 87 6.99 -6.73 -1.05
CA ALA A 87 7.00 -5.28 -0.94
C ALA A 87 5.96 -4.64 -1.87
N LEU A 88 5.92 -5.09 -3.12
CA LEU A 88 4.97 -4.59 -4.13
C LEU A 88 3.51 -4.80 -3.72
N LEU A 89 3.18 -5.95 -3.13
CA LEU A 89 1.84 -6.22 -2.59
C LEU A 89 1.50 -5.26 -1.44
N PHE A 90 2.42 -5.06 -0.50
CA PHE A 90 2.20 -4.14 0.63
C PHE A 90 2.08 -2.69 0.18
N TYR A 91 2.89 -2.22 -0.78
CA TYR A 91 2.76 -0.88 -1.33
C TYR A 91 1.40 -0.63 -1.98
N ASN A 92 0.88 -1.61 -2.71
CA ASN A 92 -0.48 -1.50 -3.27
C ASN A 92 -1.55 -1.53 -2.17
N ALA A 93 -1.35 -2.30 -1.10
CA ALA A 93 -2.25 -2.26 0.05
C ALA A 93 -2.23 -0.89 0.76
N VAL A 94 -1.09 -0.20 0.83
CA VAL A 94 -1.00 1.17 1.38
C VAL A 94 -1.82 2.13 0.55
N VAL A 95 -1.70 2.06 -0.78
CA VAL A 95 -2.50 2.87 -1.70
C VAL A 95 -3.99 2.59 -1.50
N ASP A 96 -4.39 1.32 -1.45
CA ASP A 96 -5.80 0.94 -1.24
C ASP A 96 -6.33 1.45 0.13
N LEU A 97 -5.54 1.30 1.19
CA LEU A 97 -5.92 1.77 2.53
C LEU A 97 -5.98 3.29 2.63
N SER A 98 -5.20 4.03 1.84
CA SER A 98 -5.18 5.49 1.86
C SER A 98 -6.52 6.10 1.47
N TRP A 99 -7.17 5.60 0.41
CA TRP A 99 -8.49 6.11 0.02
C TRP A 99 -9.60 5.59 0.93
N ILE A 100 -9.43 4.39 1.53
CA ILE A 100 -10.34 3.92 2.59
C ILE A 100 -10.27 4.87 3.78
N ALA A 101 -9.08 5.28 4.21
CA ALA A 101 -8.90 6.25 5.29
C ALA A 101 -9.60 7.59 4.95
N CYS A 102 -9.47 8.06 3.71
CA CYS A 102 -10.17 9.26 3.24
C CYS A 102 -11.70 9.09 3.29
N TYR A 103 -12.22 7.97 2.77
CA TYR A 103 -13.66 7.67 2.78
C TYR A 103 -14.20 7.64 4.21
N ILE A 104 -13.60 6.84 5.09
CA ILE A 104 -14.03 6.68 6.48
C ILE A 104 -13.99 8.02 7.22
N SER A 105 -12.96 8.83 6.98
CA SER A 105 -12.85 10.17 7.59
C SER A 105 -13.99 11.10 7.17
N ALA A 106 -14.39 11.06 5.89
CA ALA A 106 -15.50 11.86 5.37
C ALA A 106 -16.85 11.31 5.81
N GLU A 107 -17.04 9.99 5.76
CA GLU A 107 -18.29 9.29 6.09
C GLU A 107 -18.68 9.50 7.56
N TYR A 108 -17.73 9.30 8.49
CA TYR A 108 -17.97 9.55 9.92
C TYR A 108 -17.87 11.02 10.31
N PHE A 109 -17.61 11.90 9.35
CA PHE A 109 -17.94 13.32 9.48
C PHE A 109 -19.44 13.58 9.24
N ILE A 110 -20.10 12.77 8.39
CA ILE A 110 -21.51 12.94 7.97
C ILE A 110 -22.48 12.32 8.98
N TYR A 111 -22.09 11.24 9.65
CA TYR A 111 -23.01 10.41 10.43
C TYR A 111 -23.37 10.97 11.81
N VAL A 112 -24.30 11.94 11.81
CA VAL A 112 -25.57 11.83 12.55
C VAL A 112 -26.70 12.36 11.66
N ASP A 113 -27.42 11.47 10.98
CA ASP A 113 -28.73 11.75 10.38
C ASP A 113 -28.79 12.95 9.40
N GLY A 114 -27.75 13.12 8.56
CA GLY A 114 -27.69 14.19 7.57
C GLY A 114 -27.58 15.60 8.18
N LYS A 115 -27.34 15.69 9.49
CA LYS A 115 -26.93 16.91 10.19
C LYS A 115 -25.48 16.74 10.62
N PRO A 116 -24.62 17.76 10.45
CA PRO A 116 -23.31 17.76 11.07
C PRO A 116 -23.50 17.88 12.58
N VAL A 117 -23.71 16.75 13.24
CA VAL A 117 -23.61 16.65 14.69
C VAL A 117 -22.20 16.15 14.93
N GLU A 118 -21.43 16.90 15.70
CA GLU A 118 -20.24 16.37 16.31
C GLU A 118 -20.64 15.03 16.93
N VAL A 119 -20.06 13.92 16.46
CA VAL A 119 -20.22 12.62 17.14
C VAL A 119 -19.60 12.81 18.51
N GLU A 120 -20.38 13.33 19.46
CA GLU A 120 -19.97 13.59 20.84
C GLU A 120 -20.20 12.29 21.62
N GLY A 121 -19.41 11.27 21.33
CA GLY A 121 -19.56 10.01 22.04
C GLY A 121 -18.67 8.89 21.55
N LEU A 122 -18.46 7.95 22.46
CA LEU A 122 -17.89 6.64 22.18
C LEU A 122 -19.00 5.61 22.22
N THR A 123 -19.13 4.80 21.18
CA THR A 123 -20.05 3.66 21.20
C THR A 123 -19.38 2.43 21.84
N PRO A 124 -20.16 1.43 22.29
CA PRO A 124 -19.61 0.16 22.73
C PRO A 124 -18.72 -0.49 21.66
N ILE A 125 -17.67 -1.20 22.10
CA ILE A 125 -16.62 -1.74 21.21
C ILE A 125 -17.18 -2.54 20.04
N GLU A 126 -18.18 -3.40 20.27
CA GLU A 126 -18.77 -4.24 19.23
C GLU A 126 -19.55 -3.41 18.19
N GLU A 127 -20.27 -2.37 18.63
CA GLU A 127 -20.98 -1.46 17.75
C GLU A 127 -20.00 -0.64 16.91
N ALA A 128 -18.97 -0.07 17.54
CA ALA A 128 -17.91 0.67 16.88
C ALA A 128 -17.19 -0.20 15.82
N TYR A 129 -16.87 -1.44 16.17
CA TYR A 129 -16.25 -2.40 15.25
C TYR A 129 -17.16 -2.70 14.05
N ASN A 130 -18.41 -3.06 14.31
CA ASN A 130 -19.36 -3.40 13.24
C ASN A 130 -19.65 -2.19 12.33
N ALA A 131 -19.72 -0.98 12.90
CA ALA A 131 -19.88 0.25 12.14
C ALA A 131 -18.69 0.45 11.18
N LEU A 132 -17.46 0.42 11.70
CA LEU A 132 -16.25 0.61 10.87
C LEU A 132 -16.18 -0.43 9.75
N ARG A 133 -16.39 -1.73 10.06
CA ARG A 133 -16.32 -2.81 9.06
C ARG A 133 -17.42 -2.69 8.00
N LYS A 134 -18.62 -2.24 8.40
CA LYS A 134 -19.70 -1.96 7.45
C LYS A 134 -19.34 -0.82 6.50
N ALA A 135 -18.76 0.26 7.02
CA ALA A 135 -18.34 1.41 6.21
C ALA A 135 -17.22 1.05 5.21
N GLU A 136 -16.26 0.23 5.62
CA GLU A 136 -15.22 -0.29 4.73
C GLU A 136 -15.80 -1.08 3.55
N GLY A 137 -16.91 -1.80 3.76
CA GLY A 137 -17.60 -2.55 2.71
C GLY A 137 -18.25 -1.71 1.61
N TYR A 138 -18.45 -0.40 1.85
CA TYR A 138 -18.99 0.52 0.84
C TYR A 138 -17.90 1.15 -0.04
N VAL A 139 -16.63 1.05 0.35
CA VAL A 139 -15.53 1.71 -0.36
C VAL A 139 -15.25 1.00 -1.69
N GLN A 140 -15.26 1.76 -2.77
CA GLN A 140 -14.82 1.32 -4.09
C GLN A 140 -13.56 2.08 -4.51
N HIS A 141 -12.84 1.57 -5.51
CA HIS A 141 -11.65 2.27 -6.00
C HIS A 141 -12.03 3.63 -6.64
N PRO A 142 -11.19 4.67 -6.55
CA PRO A 142 -11.60 6.05 -6.88
C PRO A 142 -12.09 6.29 -8.31
N GLY A 143 -11.72 5.42 -9.26
CA GLY A 143 -12.06 5.52 -10.68
C GLY A 143 -13.34 4.79 -11.15
N VAL A 144 -14.18 4.24 -10.27
CA VAL A 144 -15.45 3.59 -10.67
C VAL A 144 -16.56 4.64 -10.88
N ASP A 145 -17.36 4.49 -11.93
CA ASP A 145 -18.60 5.26 -12.11
C ASP A 145 -19.60 4.95 -10.98
N GLY A 146 -20.07 5.98 -10.29
CA GLY A 146 -20.89 5.81 -9.09
C GLY A 146 -20.09 5.56 -7.81
N ASN A 147 -18.78 5.82 -7.83
CA ASN A 147 -17.93 5.89 -6.64
C ASN A 147 -18.63 6.71 -5.53
N PRO A 148 -18.66 6.21 -4.28
CA PRO A 148 -19.21 6.93 -3.12
C PRO A 148 -18.68 8.37 -2.91
N PHE A 149 -17.56 8.75 -3.53
CA PHE A 149 -16.97 10.08 -3.43
C PHE A 149 -17.87 11.17 -4.00
N GLU A 150 -18.72 10.88 -5.00
CA GLU A 150 -19.70 11.86 -5.48
C GLU A 150 -20.76 12.16 -4.42
N TYR A 151 -21.18 11.13 -3.67
CA TYR A 151 -22.06 11.28 -2.52
C TYR A 151 -21.36 12.07 -1.41
N LEU A 152 -20.13 11.68 -1.04
CA LEU A 152 -19.35 12.38 -0.02
C LEU A 152 -19.10 13.84 -0.37
N ARG A 153 -18.87 14.17 -1.65
CA ARG A 153 -18.68 15.57 -2.08
C ARG A 153 -19.91 16.43 -1.82
N LYS A 154 -21.11 15.87 -2.02
CA LYS A 154 -22.37 16.58 -1.74
C LYS A 154 -22.63 16.74 -0.24
N MET A 155 -22.29 15.72 0.55
CA MET A 155 -22.58 15.68 1.98
C MET A 155 -21.50 16.34 2.85
N CYS A 156 -20.25 16.32 2.40
CA CYS A 156 -19.06 16.88 3.06
C CYS A 156 -18.26 17.75 2.08
N PRO A 157 -18.76 18.93 1.68
CA PRO A 157 -18.06 19.79 0.73
C PRO A 157 -16.63 20.18 1.17
N GLN A 158 -16.36 20.24 2.48
CA GLN A 158 -15.03 20.51 3.02
C GLN A 158 -13.99 19.41 2.75
N PHE A 159 -14.41 18.19 2.40
CA PHE A 159 -13.51 17.11 1.99
C PHE A 159 -13.22 17.11 0.48
N SER A 160 -13.88 17.99 -0.31
CA SER A 160 -13.80 17.94 -1.78
C SER A 160 -12.37 17.98 -2.30
N ASP A 161 -11.54 18.90 -1.79
CA ASP A 161 -10.15 19.04 -2.22
C ASP A 161 -9.32 17.79 -1.89
N THR A 162 -9.56 17.18 -0.72
CA THR A 162 -8.89 15.94 -0.32
C THR A 162 -9.35 14.73 -1.14
N LEU A 163 -10.65 14.67 -1.49
CA LEU A 163 -11.16 13.65 -2.40
C LEU A 163 -10.56 13.80 -3.79
N ASP A 164 -10.46 15.01 -4.31
CA ASP A 164 -9.84 15.30 -5.61
C ASP A 164 -8.35 14.95 -5.61
N PHE A 165 -7.65 15.23 -4.50
CA PHE A 165 -6.26 14.83 -4.30
C PHE A 165 -6.06 13.30 -4.39
N VAL A 166 -6.90 12.52 -3.71
CA VAL A 166 -6.88 11.05 -3.76
C VAL A 166 -7.21 10.53 -5.16
N ILE A 167 -8.21 11.10 -5.83
CA ILE A 167 -8.59 10.72 -7.20
C ILE A 167 -7.46 11.01 -8.19
N ALA A 168 -6.82 12.17 -8.07
CA ALA A 168 -5.70 12.56 -8.93
C ALA A 168 -4.53 11.60 -8.77
N PHE A 169 -4.13 11.30 -7.52
CA PHE A 169 -3.08 10.31 -7.25
C PHE A 169 -3.43 8.94 -7.84
N TRP A 170 -4.66 8.47 -7.65
CA TRP A 170 -5.08 7.18 -8.21
C TRP A 170 -5.00 7.14 -9.73
N LYS A 171 -5.45 8.20 -10.42
CA LYS A 171 -5.38 8.28 -11.88
C LYS A 171 -3.94 8.19 -12.38
N ASP A 172 -3.02 8.91 -11.73
CA ASP A 172 -1.61 8.88 -12.08
C ASP A 172 -0.98 7.51 -11.77
N PHE A 173 -1.36 6.90 -10.64
CA PHE A 173 -0.84 5.61 -10.19
C PHE A 173 -1.33 4.42 -11.02
N ALA A 174 -2.58 4.45 -11.48
CA ALA A 174 -3.26 3.33 -12.14
C ALA A 174 -2.51 2.83 -13.38
N ASP A 175 -1.87 3.74 -14.11
CA ASP A 175 -1.14 3.47 -15.34
C ASP A 175 0.38 3.33 -15.14
N THR A 176 0.85 3.26 -13.88
CA THR A 176 2.28 3.07 -13.59
C THR A 176 2.75 1.64 -13.84
N PRO A 177 4.03 1.44 -14.18
CA PRO A 177 4.61 0.11 -14.26
C PRO A 177 4.55 -0.64 -12.92
N VAL A 178 4.63 0.05 -11.78
CA VAL A 178 4.45 -0.52 -10.43
C VAL A 178 3.07 -1.16 -10.31
N ARG A 179 2.01 -0.43 -10.68
CA ARG A 179 0.64 -0.96 -10.64
C ARG A 179 0.43 -2.10 -11.64
N TRP A 180 1.03 -2.00 -12.83
CA TRP A 180 0.98 -3.08 -13.81
C TRP A 180 1.60 -4.38 -13.28
N LYS A 181 2.81 -4.31 -12.66
CA LYS A 181 3.48 -5.48 -12.07
C LYS A 181 2.63 -6.10 -10.97
N TYR A 182 2.06 -5.29 -10.08
CA TYR A 182 1.14 -5.77 -9.04
C TYR A 182 -0.08 -6.48 -9.63
N ASN A 183 -0.75 -5.87 -10.62
CA ASN A 183 -1.92 -6.46 -11.28
C ASN A 183 -1.54 -7.77 -11.97
N TYR A 184 -0.36 -7.85 -12.57
CA TYR A 184 0.16 -9.08 -13.15
C TYR A 184 0.29 -10.17 -12.07
N LEU A 185 0.95 -9.87 -10.94
CA LEU A 185 1.12 -10.84 -9.87
C LEU A 185 -0.22 -11.32 -9.31
N LYS A 186 -1.10 -10.37 -8.97
CA LYS A 186 -2.43 -10.63 -8.41
C LYS A 186 -3.31 -11.50 -9.30
N HIS A 187 -3.29 -11.28 -10.61
CA HIS A 187 -4.26 -11.89 -11.53
C HIS A 187 -3.68 -12.98 -12.43
N LYS A 188 -2.36 -12.97 -12.66
CA LYS A 188 -1.68 -13.87 -13.61
C LYS A 188 -0.59 -14.73 -12.96
N GLY A 189 -0.27 -14.52 -11.68
CA GLY A 189 0.64 -15.38 -10.92
C GLY A 189 2.03 -14.77 -10.76
N SER A 190 3.02 -15.28 -11.49
CA SER A 190 4.43 -14.92 -11.28
C SER A 190 5.06 -14.24 -12.49
N LEU A 191 5.89 -13.25 -12.22
CA LEU A 191 6.78 -12.64 -13.22
C LEU A 191 8.01 -13.52 -13.39
N CYS A 192 8.60 -13.46 -14.59
CA CYS A 192 9.89 -14.10 -14.82
C CYS A 192 11.01 -13.06 -14.78
N TYR A 193 12.01 -13.29 -13.94
CA TYR A 193 13.10 -12.35 -13.72
C TYR A 193 14.35 -12.78 -14.50
N LYS A 194 14.93 -11.87 -15.27
CA LYS A 194 16.11 -12.17 -16.13
C LYS A 194 17.28 -12.73 -15.32
N GLU A 195 17.54 -12.16 -14.15
CA GLU A 195 18.64 -12.52 -13.25
C GLU A 195 18.54 -13.97 -12.76
N ILE A 196 17.30 -14.48 -12.66
CA ILE A 196 17.00 -15.88 -12.32
C ILE A 196 17.14 -16.74 -13.59
N GLN A 197 16.51 -16.32 -14.70
CA GLN A 197 16.51 -17.08 -15.97
C GLN A 197 17.91 -17.35 -16.50
N GLU A 198 18.84 -16.40 -16.39
CA GLU A 198 20.22 -16.54 -16.83
C GLU A 198 20.96 -17.70 -16.15
N ARG A 199 20.49 -18.11 -14.96
CA ARG A 199 21.13 -19.11 -14.10
C ARG A 199 20.30 -20.39 -13.95
N GLU A 200 19.06 -20.38 -14.43
CA GLU A 200 18.24 -21.60 -14.47
C GLU A 200 18.79 -22.62 -15.48
N PRO A 201 18.62 -23.92 -15.21
CA PRO A 201 18.98 -24.96 -16.18
C PRO A 201 18.29 -24.70 -17.53
N HIS A 202 19.04 -24.93 -18.59
CA HIS A 202 18.60 -24.69 -19.96
C HIS A 202 17.30 -25.43 -20.27
N LYS A 203 16.51 -24.88 -21.21
CA LYS A 203 15.29 -25.53 -21.70
C LYS A 203 15.60 -26.96 -22.11
N ILE A 204 14.79 -27.90 -21.60
CA ILE A 204 14.94 -29.33 -21.88
C ILE A 204 14.89 -29.60 -23.40
N PHE A 205 14.05 -28.86 -24.14
CA PHE A 205 13.98 -28.92 -25.60
C PHE A 205 13.42 -27.62 -26.19
N SER A 206 13.60 -27.43 -27.50
CA SER A 206 12.94 -26.38 -28.29
C SER A 206 12.06 -27.01 -29.36
N LEU A 207 10.80 -26.59 -29.47
CA LEU A 207 9.88 -27.07 -30.50
C LEU A 207 9.84 -26.09 -31.68
N GLN A 208 9.97 -26.61 -32.91
CA GLN A 208 9.77 -25.84 -34.14
C GLN A 208 8.77 -26.55 -35.03
N VAL A 209 7.78 -25.81 -35.53
CA VAL A 209 6.78 -26.29 -36.48
C VAL A 209 6.73 -25.32 -37.65
N ASN A 210 7.02 -25.80 -38.86
CA ASN A 210 7.06 -24.97 -40.08
C ASN A 210 7.94 -23.72 -39.91
N ASP A 211 9.18 -23.91 -39.43
CA ASP A 211 10.17 -22.85 -39.15
C ASP A 211 9.75 -21.80 -38.11
N LYS A 212 8.66 -22.03 -37.37
CA LYS A 212 8.22 -21.18 -36.26
C LYS A 212 8.58 -21.83 -34.93
N LYS A 213 9.21 -21.06 -34.05
CA LYS A 213 9.43 -21.47 -32.65
C LYS A 213 8.09 -21.55 -31.93
N CYS A 214 7.82 -22.70 -31.31
CA CYS A 214 6.64 -22.93 -30.48
C CYS A 214 7.05 -22.93 -29.00
N PRO A 215 6.14 -22.56 -28.08
CA PRO A 215 6.39 -22.66 -26.64
C PRO A 215 6.77 -24.10 -26.27
N SER A 216 7.88 -24.26 -25.55
CA SER A 216 8.34 -25.55 -25.02
C SER A 216 8.76 -25.48 -23.56
N ASP A 217 8.66 -24.29 -22.96
CA ASP A 217 9.00 -23.99 -21.58
C ASP A 217 7.99 -22.97 -21.02
N ILE A 218 7.67 -23.04 -19.72
CA ILE A 218 6.73 -22.11 -19.08
C ILE A 218 7.14 -20.64 -19.26
N ARG A 219 8.45 -20.38 -19.37
CA ARG A 219 9.04 -19.05 -19.55
C ARG A 219 8.71 -18.44 -20.90
N ASP A 220 8.31 -19.22 -21.90
CA ASP A 220 7.94 -18.72 -23.24
C ASP A 220 6.66 -17.88 -23.24
N VAL A 221 5.84 -18.02 -22.20
CA VAL A 221 4.54 -17.34 -22.10
C VAL A 221 4.44 -16.43 -20.88
N GLN A 222 5.44 -16.43 -19.99
CA GLN A 222 5.50 -15.54 -18.83
C GLN A 222 6.02 -14.15 -19.21
N ALA A 223 5.51 -13.12 -18.54
CA ALA A 223 6.05 -11.78 -18.69
C ALA A 223 7.44 -11.71 -18.04
N THR A 224 8.44 -11.39 -18.86
CA THR A 224 9.84 -11.30 -18.42
C THR A 224 10.21 -9.85 -18.14
N ILE A 225 10.80 -9.61 -16.96
CA ILE A 225 11.28 -8.29 -16.52
C ILE A 225 12.70 -8.39 -15.93
N ASN A 226 13.37 -7.25 -15.79
CA ASN A 226 14.62 -7.14 -15.04
C ASN A 226 14.29 -6.86 -13.56
N LEU A 227 14.82 -7.68 -12.65
CA LEU A 227 14.56 -7.58 -11.21
C LEU A 227 15.19 -6.33 -10.62
N ILE A 228 16.43 -6.01 -11.00
CA ILE A 228 17.17 -4.86 -10.46
C ILE A 228 16.45 -3.55 -10.82
N ASP A 229 16.05 -3.40 -12.09
CA ASP A 229 15.30 -2.24 -12.58
C ASP A 229 13.94 -2.13 -11.87
N ALA A 230 13.27 -3.27 -11.62
CA ALA A 230 11.98 -3.30 -10.96
C ALA A 230 12.06 -2.91 -9.47
N ILE A 231 13.14 -3.30 -8.78
CA ILE A 231 13.43 -2.90 -7.40
C ILE A 231 13.68 -1.39 -7.33
N GLU A 232 14.53 -0.86 -8.22
CA GLU A 232 14.83 0.58 -8.24
C GLU A 232 13.59 1.42 -8.61
N GLU A 233 12.79 0.96 -9.57
CA GLU A 233 11.52 1.60 -9.90
C GLU A 233 10.57 1.66 -8.70
N LEU A 234 10.49 0.59 -7.91
CA LEU A 234 9.67 0.55 -6.71
C LEU A 234 10.20 1.46 -5.60
N ARG A 235 11.54 1.53 -5.42
CA ARG A 235 12.19 2.46 -4.49
C ARG A 235 11.93 3.91 -4.87
N ARG A 236 12.05 4.25 -6.16
CA ARG A 236 11.74 5.60 -6.66
C ARG A 236 10.27 5.95 -6.51
N PHE A 237 9.36 5.03 -6.79
CA PHE A 237 7.95 5.22 -6.52
C PHE A 237 7.68 5.54 -5.05
N ASP A 238 8.35 4.84 -4.13
CA ASP A 238 8.25 5.13 -2.69
C ASP A 238 8.64 6.58 -2.36
N ASN A 239 9.87 6.96 -2.68
CA ASN A 239 10.44 8.27 -2.33
C ASN A 239 9.74 9.43 -3.05
N GLU A 240 9.53 9.30 -4.36
CA GLU A 240 9.12 10.41 -5.22
C GLU A 240 7.59 10.58 -5.27
N LYS A 241 6.81 9.54 -4.95
CA LYS A 241 5.35 9.53 -5.16
C LYS A 241 4.55 9.11 -3.95
N LEU A 242 4.79 7.90 -3.42
CA LEU A 242 3.94 7.35 -2.37
C LEU A 242 4.13 8.07 -1.04
N PHE A 243 5.37 8.28 -0.60
CA PHE A 243 5.64 8.93 0.68
C PHE A 243 5.06 10.35 0.74
N PRO A 244 5.34 11.25 -0.24
CA PRO A 244 4.77 12.60 -0.23
C PRO A 244 3.24 12.60 -0.29
N TYR A 245 2.65 11.64 -1.01
CA TYR A 245 1.20 11.48 -1.09
C TYR A 245 0.59 11.10 0.26
N ILE A 246 1.11 10.05 0.92
CA ILE A 246 0.59 9.58 2.21
C ILE A 246 0.74 10.67 3.29
N GLU A 247 1.88 11.36 3.31
CA GLU A 247 2.09 12.49 4.23
C GLU A 247 1.03 13.59 3.99
N SER A 248 0.92 14.07 2.75
CA SER A 248 0.00 15.15 2.40
C SER A 248 -1.46 14.77 2.66
N LEU A 249 -1.83 13.52 2.40
CA LEU A 249 -3.17 13.00 2.68
C LEU A 249 -3.44 13.03 4.18
N PHE A 250 -2.55 12.50 5.01
CA PHE A 250 -2.80 12.46 6.46
C PHE A 250 -2.77 13.85 7.11
N ILE A 251 -1.95 14.79 6.62
CA ILE A 251 -2.01 16.18 7.06
C ILE A 251 -3.38 16.81 6.74
N GLN A 252 -3.89 16.60 5.53
CA GLN A 252 -5.21 17.10 5.13
C GLN A 252 -6.34 16.48 5.98
N LEU A 253 -6.34 15.15 6.11
CA LEU A 253 -7.34 14.45 6.92
C LEU A 253 -7.28 14.85 8.39
N GLU A 254 -6.09 15.00 8.98
CA GLU A 254 -5.93 15.45 10.36
C GLU A 254 -6.46 16.87 10.56
N THR A 255 -6.26 17.76 9.58
CA THR A 255 -6.79 19.14 9.59
C THR A 255 -8.33 19.18 9.52
N LEU A 256 -8.94 18.26 8.77
CA LEU A 256 -10.39 18.17 8.60
C LEU A 256 -11.07 17.47 9.78
N VAL A 257 -10.51 16.33 10.20
CA VAL A 257 -11.06 15.50 11.29
C VAL A 257 -10.86 16.17 12.64
N LYS A 258 -9.70 16.79 12.85
CA LYS A 258 -9.22 17.37 14.12
C LYS A 258 -9.38 16.37 15.28
N PRO A 259 -8.71 15.20 15.21
CA PRO A 259 -8.88 14.15 16.21
C PRO A 259 -8.49 14.64 17.60
N SER A 260 -9.16 14.14 18.63
CA SER A 260 -8.77 14.39 20.01
C SER A 260 -7.28 14.08 20.23
N PRO A 261 -6.55 14.94 20.95
CA PRO A 261 -5.14 14.69 21.30
C PRO A 261 -4.96 13.51 22.27
N LEU A 262 -6.05 12.86 22.69
CA LEU A 262 -6.03 11.65 23.51
C LEU A 262 -5.85 10.35 22.70
N ILE A 263 -6.01 10.40 21.37
CA ILE A 263 -5.88 9.23 20.49
C ILE A 263 -4.70 9.43 19.54
N PHE A 264 -3.79 8.44 19.56
CA PHE A 264 -2.55 8.39 18.78
C PHE A 264 -2.56 7.15 17.89
#